data_AF-A0A9P0P7A2-F1
#
_entry.id   AF-A0A9P0P7A2-F1
#
_cell.length_a   1.000
_cell.length_b   1.000
_cell.length_c   1.000
_cell.angle_alpha   90.00
_cell.angle_beta   90.00
_cell.angle_gamma   90.00
#
_symmetry.space_group_name_H-M   'P 1'
#
loop_
_entity.id
_entity.type
_entity.pdbx_description
1 polymer ?
#
loop_
_entity_poly.entity_id
_entity_poly.type
_entity_poly.pdbx_seq_one_letter_code
_entity_poly.pdbx_strand_id
1 'polypeptide(L)'
;MTFPRKLFPKKGQKKVIYKNEVIKGARVRGKEYLHYKGIKVNQRTIGEPRRCRSCCFDKIPEGERQEIFDRFYALETKNEQDAYMKALIE
;
A
#
# COMPACT_ATOMS: atom_id res chain seq x y z
N MET A 1 7.55 44.05 -18.32
CA MET A 1 8.25 42.76 -18.52
C MET A 1 8.64 42.21 -17.16
N THR A 2 7.85 41.31 -16.59
CA THR A 2 8.12 40.70 -15.28
C THR A 2 8.88 39.39 -15.48
N PHE A 3 10.16 39.39 -15.16
CA PHE A 3 10.99 38.18 -15.15
C PHE A 3 10.44 37.16 -14.14
N PRO A 4 10.26 35.87 -14.49
CA PRO A 4 9.81 34.89 -13.52
C PRO A 4 10.87 34.71 -12.43
N ARG A 5 10.47 34.92 -11.17
CA ARG A 5 11.28 34.62 -9.99
C ARG A 5 11.68 33.15 -10.06
N LYS A 6 12.98 32.86 -10.15
CA LYS A 6 13.51 31.49 -10.02
C LYS A 6 13.06 30.95 -8.66
N LEU A 7 12.16 29.97 -8.67
CA LEU A 7 11.79 29.20 -7.50
C LEU A 7 12.98 28.31 -7.13
N PHE A 8 13.83 28.77 -6.21
CA PHE A 8 14.86 27.92 -5.63
C PHE A 8 14.16 26.82 -4.79
N PRO A 9 14.55 25.54 -4.94
CA PRO A 9 13.94 24.44 -4.18
C PRO A 9 14.15 24.67 -2.68
N LYS A 10 13.09 24.49 -1.88
CA LYS A 10 13.12 24.71 -0.43
C LYS A 10 14.08 23.71 0.21
N LYS A 11 14.91 24.18 1.15
CA LYS A 11 15.85 23.35 1.94
C LYS A 11 15.06 22.20 2.58
N GLY A 12 15.40 20.95 2.24
CA GLY A 12 14.71 19.74 2.72
C GLY A 12 13.81 19.02 1.70
N GLN A 13 13.54 19.60 0.51
CA GLN A 13 12.89 18.85 -0.57
C GLN A 13 13.86 17.81 -1.16
N LYS A 14 13.55 16.53 -1.01
CA LYS A 14 14.23 15.45 -1.74
C LYS A 14 14.08 15.71 -3.24
N LYS A 15 15.19 16.00 -3.91
CA LYS A 15 15.24 16.25 -5.36
C LYS A 15 15.05 14.98 -6.20
N VAL A 16 15.17 13.80 -5.57
CA VAL A 16 15.16 12.51 -6.25
C VAL A 16 14.30 11.54 -5.45
N ILE A 17 13.36 10.89 -6.14
CA ILE A 17 12.58 9.78 -5.59
C ILE A 17 13.43 8.52 -5.78
N TYR A 18 13.78 7.84 -4.69
CA TYR A 18 14.57 6.62 -4.78
C TYR A 18 13.67 5.45 -5.22
N LYS A 19 14.22 4.51 -6.02
CA LYS A 19 13.49 3.30 -6.46
C LYS A 19 12.87 2.55 -5.27
N ASN A 20 13.56 2.51 -4.14
CA ASN A 20 13.07 1.88 -2.91
C ASN A 20 11.83 2.58 -2.33
N GLU A 21 11.71 3.91 -2.46
CA GLU A 21 10.54 4.65 -1.97
C GLU A 21 9.32 4.38 -2.84
N VAL A 22 9.51 4.30 -4.17
CA VAL A 22 8.44 3.91 -5.11
C VAL A 22 7.95 2.50 -4.80
N ILE A 23 8.86 1.54 -4.59
CA ILE A 23 8.51 0.16 -4.24
C ILE A 23 7.79 0.09 -2.90
N LYS A 24 8.25 0.84 -1.88
CA LYS A 24 7.59 0.89 -0.57
C LYS A 24 6.17 1.45 -0.68
N GLY A 25 5.97 2.55 -1.41
CA GLY A 25 4.63 3.12 -1.62
C GLY A 25 3.70 2.19 -2.39
N ALA A 26 4.20 1.52 -3.42
CA ALA A 26 3.42 0.54 -4.17
C ALA A 26 3.01 -0.67 -3.31
N ARG A 27 3.90 -1.13 -2.42
CA ARG A 27 3.60 -2.21 -1.46
C ARG A 27 2.50 -1.83 -0.47
N VAL A 28 2.56 -0.63 0.10
CA VAL A 28 1.54 -0.15 1.04
C VAL A 28 0.18 -0.11 0.36
N ARG A 29 0.10 0.43 -0.85
CA ARG A 29 -1.15 0.52 -1.63
C ARG A 29 -1.56 -0.80 -2.32
N GLY A 30 -0.79 -1.88 -2.12
CA GLY A 30 -1.04 -3.17 -2.76
C GLY A 30 -0.90 -3.18 -4.28
N LYS A 31 -0.32 -2.14 -4.89
CA LYS A 31 -0.22 -2.00 -6.36
C LYS A 31 0.91 -2.85 -6.93
N GLU A 32 0.84 -3.08 -8.23
CA GLU A 32 1.92 -3.70 -8.99
C GLU A 32 3.22 -2.90 -8.88
N TYR A 33 4.36 -3.59 -8.75
CA TYR A 33 5.67 -2.94 -8.73
C TYR A 33 6.78 -3.82 -9.28
N LEU A 34 7.86 -3.18 -9.73
CA LEU A 34 9.09 -3.86 -10.11
C LEU A 34 10.00 -3.99 -8.89
N HIS A 35 10.34 -5.22 -8.54
CA HIS A 35 11.28 -5.53 -7.49
C HIS A 35 12.71 -5.08 -7.89
N TYR A 36 13.59 -4.91 -6.91
CA TYR A 36 14.98 -4.49 -7.17
C TYR A 36 15.76 -5.45 -8.08
N LYS A 37 15.35 -6.73 -8.12
CA LYS A 37 15.90 -7.75 -9.02
C LYS A 37 15.29 -7.73 -10.44
N GLY A 38 14.43 -6.75 -10.76
CA GLY A 38 13.69 -6.70 -12.03
C GLY A 38 12.47 -7.61 -12.10
N ILE A 39 12.12 -8.32 -11.02
CA ILE A 39 10.96 -9.21 -10.97
C ILE A 39 9.69 -8.37 -10.81
N LYS A 40 8.72 -8.58 -11.70
CA LYS A 40 7.42 -7.94 -11.63
C LYS A 40 6.55 -8.59 -10.55
N VAL A 41 6.06 -7.80 -9.60
CA VAL A 41 5.14 -8.25 -8.55
C VAL A 41 3.78 -7.66 -8.85
N ASN A 42 2.79 -8.52 -9.08
CA ASN A 42 1.43 -8.12 -9.45
C ASN A 42 0.71 -7.41 -8.29
N GLN A 43 -0.35 -6.68 -8.63
CA GLN A 43 -1.26 -6.09 -7.66
C GLN A 43 -1.85 -7.17 -6.74
N ARG A 44 -2.02 -6.81 -5.46
CA ARG A 44 -2.69 -7.66 -4.48
C ARG A 44 -4.17 -7.76 -4.79
N THR A 45 -4.70 -8.96 -4.71
CA THR A 45 -6.13 -9.27 -4.78
C THR A 45 -6.48 -10.20 -3.63
N ILE A 46 -7.76 -10.25 -3.29
CA ILE A 46 -8.28 -11.27 -2.37
C ILE A 46 -8.14 -12.62 -3.09
N GLY A 47 -7.44 -13.55 -2.44
CA GLY A 47 -7.21 -14.88 -3.01
C GLY A 47 -8.48 -15.72 -3.03
N GLU A 48 -8.43 -16.82 -3.79
CA GLU A 48 -9.51 -17.80 -3.82
C GLU A 48 -9.71 -18.47 -2.44
N PRO A 49 -10.93 -18.91 -2.13
CA PRO A 49 -11.22 -19.67 -0.92
C PRO A 49 -10.36 -20.94 -0.88
N ARG A 50 -9.37 -20.91 0.00
CA ARG A 50 -8.49 -22.05 0.27
C ARG A 50 -9.00 -22.81 1.48
N ARG A 51 -8.89 -24.15 1.42
CA ARG A 51 -9.07 -25.02 2.58
C ARG A 51 -7.89 -24.82 3.55
N CYS A 52 -7.95 -23.76 4.34
CA CYS A 52 -7.05 -23.54 5.46
C CYS A 52 -7.62 -24.18 6.73
N ARG A 53 -6.76 -24.68 7.62
CA ARG A 53 -7.17 -25.28 8.91
C ARG A 53 -8.05 -24.35 9.76
N SER A 54 -7.91 -23.04 9.57
CA SER A 54 -8.64 -22.01 10.30
C SER A 54 -10.00 -21.66 9.69
N CYS A 55 -10.31 -22.18 8.49
CA CYS A 55 -11.54 -21.93 7.73
C CYS A 55 -11.92 -20.44 7.66
N CYS A 56 -10.93 -19.57 7.41
CA CYS A 56 -11.11 -18.11 7.48
C CYS A 56 -12.20 -17.60 6.50
N PHE A 57 -12.35 -18.28 5.36
CA PHE A 57 -13.34 -17.94 4.33
C PHE A 57 -14.77 -18.31 4.74
N ASP A 58 -14.93 -19.31 5.61
CA ASP A 58 -16.24 -19.72 6.15
C ASP A 58 -16.64 -18.86 7.36
N LYS A 59 -15.65 -18.42 8.15
CA LYS A 59 -15.89 -17.62 9.36
C LYS A 59 -16.15 -16.15 9.10
N ILE A 60 -15.49 -15.59 8.08
CA ILE A 60 -15.63 -14.17 7.72
C ILE A 60 -16.40 -14.11 6.40
N PRO A 61 -17.55 -13.43 6.34
CA PRO A 61 -18.31 -13.31 5.10
C PRO A 61 -17.50 -12.53 4.05
N GLU A 62 -17.79 -12.78 2.78
CA GLU A 62 -17.06 -12.16 1.68
C GLU A 62 -17.12 -10.63 1.71
N GLY A 63 -18.28 -10.06 2.06
CA GLY A 63 -18.45 -8.61 2.16
C GLY A 63 -17.53 -7.96 3.19
N GLU A 64 -17.38 -8.55 4.37
CA GLU A 64 -16.46 -8.04 5.39
C GLU A 64 -15.00 -8.19 4.96
N ARG A 65 -14.65 -9.31 4.30
CA ARG A 65 -13.30 -9.50 3.75
C ARG A 65 -12.95 -8.44 2.70
N GLN A 66 -13.89 -8.14 1.81
CA GLN A 66 -13.75 -7.13 0.78
C GLN A 66 -13.61 -5.73 1.42
N GLU A 67 -14.47 -5.40 2.38
CA GLU A 67 -14.42 -4.12 3.08
C GLU A 67 -13.09 -3.91 3.82
N ILE A 68 -12.62 -4.92 4.57
CA ILE A 68 -11.35 -4.86 5.29
C ILE A 68 -10.19 -4.72 4.30
N PHE A 69 -10.22 -5.46 3.19
CA PHE A 69 -9.19 -5.39 2.15
C PHE A 69 -9.13 -3.99 1.52
N ASP A 70 -10.27 -3.46 1.09
CA ASP A 70 -10.35 -2.17 0.43
C ASP A 70 -9.94 -1.04 1.39
N ARG A 71 -10.39 -1.07 2.65
CA ARG A 71 -9.97 -0.11 3.67
C ARG A 71 -8.48 -0.22 3.97
N PHE A 72 -7.93 -1.42 4.12
CA PHE A 72 -6.52 -1.62 4.42
C PHE A 72 -5.60 -1.04 3.32
N TYR A 73 -5.94 -1.27 2.04
CA TYR A 73 -5.15 -0.78 0.91
C TYR A 73 -5.46 0.66 0.49
N ALA A 74 -6.55 1.26 0.99
CA ALA A 74 -6.81 2.70 0.86
C ALA A 74 -5.86 3.58 1.69
N LEU A 75 -5.25 3.01 2.73
CA LEU A 75 -4.33 3.73 3.62
C LEU A 75 -3.00 4.05 2.92
N GLU A 76 -2.41 5.20 3.28
CA GLU A 76 -1.22 5.71 2.60
C GLU A 76 0.09 5.32 3.30
N THR A 77 0.03 5.08 4.61
CA THR A 77 1.21 4.73 5.40
C THR A 77 1.09 3.37 6.06
N LYS A 78 2.25 2.74 6.27
CA LYS A 78 2.33 1.47 7.00
C LYS A 78 1.83 1.61 8.44
N ASN A 79 2.11 2.73 9.10
CA ASN A 79 1.67 2.94 10.48
C ASN A 79 0.14 2.98 10.59
N GLU A 80 -0.54 3.59 9.62
CA GLU A 80 -2.01 3.58 9.57
C GLU A 80 -2.54 2.17 9.35
N GLN A 81 -1.89 1.38 8.48
CA GLN A 81 -2.25 -0.03 8.26
C GLN A 81 -2.10 -0.87 9.52
N ASP A 82 -0.98 -0.74 10.23
CA ASP A 82 -0.72 -1.44 11.49
C ASP A 82 -1.73 -1.00 12.58
N ALA A 83 -2.04 0.30 12.67
CA ALA A 83 -3.06 0.82 13.60
C ALA A 83 -4.46 0.29 13.28
N TYR A 84 -4.84 0.26 12.01
CA TYR A 84 -6.13 -0.30 11.56
C TYR A 84 -6.22 -1.79 11.89
N MET A 85 -5.16 -2.57 11.63
CA MET A 85 -5.13 -3.98 12.02
C MET A 85 -5.26 -4.17 13.54
N LYS A 86 -4.59 -3.35 14.34
CA LYS A 86 -4.68 -3.42 15.81
C LYS A 86 -6.12 -3.15 16.29
N ALA A 87 -6.78 -2.15 15.72
CA ALA A 87 -8.16 -1.80 16.05
C ALA A 87 -9.20 -2.87 15.68
N LEU A 88 -8.88 -3.80 14.78
CA LEU A 88 -9.75 -4.94 14.45
C LEU A 88 -9.55 -6.15 15.38
N ILE A 89 -8.49 -6.15 16.19
CA ILE A 89 -8.14 -7.25 17.09
C ILE A 89 -8.52 -6.93 18.55
N GLU A 90 -8.45 -5.66 18.93
CA GLU A 90 -8.90 -5.12 20.24
C GLU A 90 -10.43 -5.03 20.32
#